data_AF-A0A1G1HG10-F1
#
_entry.id   AF-A0A1G1HG10-F1
#
_cell.length_a   1.000
_cell.length_b   1.000
_cell.length_c   1.000
_cell.angle_alpha   90.00
_cell.angle_beta   90.00
_cell.angle_gamma   90.00
#
_symmetry.space_group_name_H-M   'P 1'
#
loop_
_entity.id
_entity.type
_entity.pdbx_description
1 polymer ?
#
loop_
_entity_poly.entity_id
_entity_poly.type
_entity_poly.pdbx_seq_one_letter_code
_entity_poly.pdbx_strand_id
1 'polypeptide(L)'
;MLSQIPMKLDGIRKEDIEKEILRAGLIAELDAINLYEQMAAMTQRKDIKDILLDIAREEKTHVGEFQTLLLRLDKEQQRELEEGKKEVERKTEQNS
;
A
#
# COMPACT_ATOMS: atom_id res chain seq x y z
N MET A 1 -4.12 -13.73 -3.94
CA MET A 1 -2.83 -13.04 -4.02
C MET A 1 -1.86 -13.74 -3.08
N LEU A 2 -0.60 -13.84 -3.51
CA LEU A 2 0.50 -14.64 -2.96
C LEU A 2 1.78 -14.00 -3.52
N SER A 3 2.06 -12.74 -3.19
CA SER A 3 3.07 -11.95 -3.90
C SER A 3 4.47 -12.58 -3.81
N GLN A 4 4.89 -13.29 -4.86
CA GLN A 4 6.30 -13.37 -5.18
C GLN A 4 6.68 -12.00 -5.68
N ILE A 5 7.31 -11.18 -4.82
CA ILE A 5 7.94 -9.94 -5.25
C ILE A 5 9.25 -10.35 -5.93
N PRO A 6 9.34 -10.40 -7.27
CA PRO A 6 10.57 -10.76 -7.93
C PRO A 6 11.37 -9.46 -8.03
N MET A 7 12.05 -9.07 -6.95
CA MET A 7 13.05 -8.00 -7.02
C MET A 7 14.26 -8.53 -7.79
N LYS A 8 14.19 -8.47 -9.12
CA LYS A 8 15.40 -8.55 -9.95
C LYS A 8 16.13 -7.22 -9.79
N LEU A 9 17.09 -7.20 -8.87
CA LEU A 9 17.96 -6.05 -8.61
C LEU A 9 19.00 -5.84 -9.72
N ASP A 10 19.16 -6.81 -10.62
CA ASP A 10 20.09 -6.73 -11.73
C ASP A 10 19.72 -5.56 -12.67
N GLY A 11 20.60 -4.56 -12.75
CA GLY A 11 20.42 -3.39 -13.60
C GLY A 11 19.76 -2.18 -12.95
N ILE A 12 19.36 -2.27 -11.68
CA ILE A 12 18.84 -1.11 -10.92
C ILE A 12 20.01 -0.27 -10.41
N ARG A 13 19.92 1.05 -10.57
CA ARG A 13 20.90 1.97 -9.99
C ARG A 13 20.86 1.88 -8.48
N LYS A 14 22.02 1.88 -7.81
CA LYS A 14 22.11 1.77 -6.34
C LYS A 14 21.25 2.79 -5.59
N GLU A 15 21.11 3.99 -6.16
CA GLU A 15 20.31 5.09 -5.62
C GLU A 15 18.78 4.87 -5.66
N ASP A 16 18.30 3.93 -6.46
CA ASP A 16 16.87 3.61 -6.58
C ASP A 16 16.46 2.37 -5.77
N ILE A 17 17.42 1.58 -5.28
CA ILE A 17 17.17 0.34 -4.52
C ILE A 17 16.30 0.61 -3.29
N GLU A 18 16.59 1.67 -2.54
CA GLU A 18 15.82 2.02 -1.34
C GLU A 18 14.35 2.35 -1.67
N LYS A 19 14.11 3.03 -2.81
CA LYS A 19 12.74 3.33 -3.25
C LYS A 19 12.01 2.05 -3.63
N GLU A 20 12.68 1.13 -4.33
CA GLU A 20 12.11 -0.17 -4.71
C GLU A 20 11.76 -1.03 -3.49
N ILE A 21 12.63 -1.06 -2.47
CA ILE A 21 12.35 -1.75 -1.19
C ILE A 21 11.09 -1.18 -0.54
N LEU A 22 10.96 0.14 -0.46
CA LEU A 22 9.81 0.80 0.17
C LEU A 22 8.51 0.58 -0.63
N ARG A 23 8.58 0.62 -1.97
CA ARG A 23 7.44 0.31 -2.84
C ARG A 23 7.03 -1.16 -2.72
N ALA A 24 7.99 -2.08 -2.65
CA ALA A 24 7.74 -3.50 -2.42
C ALA A 24 7.05 -3.75 -1.06
N GLY A 25 7.51 -3.06 0.00
CA GLY A 25 6.85 -3.08 1.31
C GLY A 25 5.41 -2.58 1.23
N LEU A 26 5.18 -1.42 0.60
CA LEU A 26 3.84 -0.86 0.43
C LEU A 26 2.89 -1.80 -0.33
N ILE A 27 3.38 -2.48 -1.38
CA ILE A 27 2.62 -3.49 -2.12
C ILE A 27 2.25 -4.68 -1.22
N ALA A 28 3.19 -5.16 -0.41
CA ALA A 28 2.96 -6.27 0.51
C ALA A 28 1.87 -5.94 1.55
N GLU A 29 1.92 -4.74 2.14
CA GLU A 29 0.92 -4.33 3.13
C GLU A 29 -0.47 -4.16 2.52
N LEU A 30 -0.59 -3.58 1.31
CA LEU A 30 -1.88 -3.48 0.62
C LEU A 30 -2.45 -4.85 0.23
N ASP A 31 -1.59 -5.81 -0.14
CA ASP A 31 -2.01 -7.20 -0.38
C ASP A 31 -2.54 -7.86 0.90
N ALA A 32 -1.83 -7.68 2.02
CA ALA A 32 -2.21 -8.20 3.33
C ALA A 32 -3.57 -7.64 3.80
N ILE A 33 -3.79 -6.32 3.65
CA ILE A 33 -5.08 -5.67 3.96
C ILE A 33 -6.22 -6.36 3.21
N ASN A 34 -6.09 -6.47 1.88
CA ASN A 34 -7.12 -7.09 1.06
C ASN A 34 -7.36 -8.56 1.44
N LEU A 35 -6.29 -9.31 1.70
CA LEU A 35 -6.37 -10.71 2.10
C LEU A 35 -7.14 -10.88 3.42
N TYR A 36 -6.77 -10.13 4.45
CA TYR A 36 -7.39 -10.26 5.76
C TYR A 36 -8.83 -9.77 5.78
N GLU A 37 -9.16 -8.68 5.08
CA GLU A 37 -10.55 -8.22 4.94
C GLU A 37 -11.42 -9.25 4.19
N GLN A 38 -10.89 -9.90 3.14
CA GLN A 38 -11.60 -10.97 2.43
C GLN A 38 -11.82 -12.20 3.33
N MET A 39 -10.80 -12.64 4.06
CA MET A 39 -10.93 -13.75 5.02
C MET A 39 -11.95 -13.43 6.12
N ALA A 40 -11.95 -12.18 6.62
CA ALA A 40 -12.89 -11.70 7.63
C ALA A 40 -14.34 -11.70 7.12
N ALA A 41 -14.55 -11.46 5.82
CA ALA A 41 -15.86 -11.53 5.18
C ALA A 41 -16.35 -12.98 4.98
N MET A 42 -15.44 -13.95 4.84
CA MET A 42 -15.78 -15.35 4.61
C MET A 42 -16.05 -16.16 5.89
N THR A 43 -15.40 -15.81 7.00
CA THR A 43 -15.55 -16.53 8.26
C THR A 43 -16.90 -16.27 8.93
N GLN A 44 -17.50 -17.32 9.49
CA GLN A 44 -18.72 -17.23 10.32
C GLN A 44 -18.40 -17.08 11.82
N ARG A 45 -17.13 -17.21 12.20
CA ARG A 45 -16.68 -17.13 13.59
C ARG A 45 -16.33 -15.70 13.97
N LYS A 46 -17.05 -15.14 14.95
CA LYS A 46 -16.88 -13.75 15.40
C LYS A 46 -15.47 -13.46 15.90
N ASP A 47 -14.89 -14.36 16.69
CA ASP A 47 -13.54 -14.21 17.23
C ASP A 47 -12.48 -14.14 16.12
N ILE A 48 -12.58 -15.00 15.10
CA ILE A 48 -11.67 -14.96 13.95
C ILE A 48 -11.85 -13.67 13.14
N LYS A 49 -13.10 -13.25 12.92
CA LYS A 49 -13.41 -12.01 12.20
C LYS A 49 -12.80 -10.79 12.89
N ASP A 50 -12.97 -10.69 14.21
CA ASP A 50 -12.48 -9.55 14.99
C ASP A 50 -10.95 -9.45 14.91
N ILE A 51 -10.24 -10.57 15.04
CA ILE A 51 -8.76 -10.60 14.93
C ILE A 51 -8.30 -10.25 13.52
N LEU A 52 -8.92 -10.79 12.47
CA LEU A 52 -8.52 -10.49 11.09
C LEU A 52 -8.72 -8.99 10.75
N LEU A 53 -9.80 -8.38 11.23
CA LEU A 53 -10.04 -6.95 11.03
C LEU A 53 -9.08 -6.07 11.83
N ASP A 54 -8.66 -6.50 13.02
CA ASP A 54 -7.65 -5.80 13.81
C ASP A 54 -6.28 -5.85 13.13
N ILE A 55 -5.86 -7.02 12.64
CA ILE A 55 -4.63 -7.17 11.85
C ILE A 55 -4.70 -6.30 10.58
N ALA A 56 -5.78 -6.37 9.81
CA ALA A 56 -5.96 -5.53 8.62
C ALA A 56 -5.87 -4.03 8.91
N ARG A 57 -6.28 -3.60 10.11
CA ARG A 57 -6.13 -2.21 10.56
C ARG A 57 -4.66 -1.88 10.86
N GLU A 58 -3.91 -2.78 11.47
CA GLU A 58 -2.47 -2.60 11.73
C GLU A 58 -1.69 -2.48 10.43
N GLU A 59 -1.98 -3.29 9.42
CA GLU A 59 -1.30 -3.20 8.11
C GLU A 59 -1.56 -1.85 7.41
N LYS A 60 -2.72 -1.20 7.65
CA LYS A 60 -2.96 0.18 7.17
C LYS A 60 -2.02 1.20 7.83
N THR A 61 -1.59 0.96 9.06
CA THR A 61 -0.54 1.75 9.71
C THR A 61 0.81 1.52 9.02
N HIS A 62 1.15 0.26 8.73
CA HIS A 62 2.40 -0.08 8.04
C HIS A 62 2.47 0.51 6.62
N VAL A 63 1.36 0.56 5.88
CA VAL A 63 1.26 1.35 4.63
C VAL A 63 1.71 2.79 4.85
N GLY A 64 1.23 3.43 5.93
CA GLY A 64 1.60 4.80 6.30
C GLY A 64 3.09 4.95 6.61
N GLU A 65 3.70 3.97 7.30
CA GLU A 65 5.13 3.97 7.62
C GLU A 65 6.00 3.89 6.36
N PHE A 66 5.74 2.92 5.48
CA PHE A 66 6.46 2.77 4.21
C PHE A 66 6.27 3.99 3.31
N GLN A 67 5.03 4.47 3.16
CA GLN A 67 4.73 5.64 2.35
C GLN A 67 5.48 6.87 2.87
N THR A 68 5.52 7.07 4.19
CA THR A 68 6.22 8.21 4.79
C THR A 68 7.71 8.19 4.48
N LEU A 69 8.36 7.02 4.59
CA LEU A 69 9.77 6.87 4.21
C LEU A 69 9.97 7.11 2.71
N LEU A 70 9.09 6.58 1.86
CA LEU A 70 9.18 6.75 0.41
C LEU A 70 9.14 8.23 0.01
N LEU A 71 8.25 9.03 0.61
CA LEU A 71 8.12 10.46 0.31
C LEU A 71 9.30 11.32 0.83
N ARG A 72 10.11 10.79 1.76
CA ARG A 72 11.37 11.42 2.14
C ARG A 72 12.43 11.27 1.05
N LEU A 73 12.44 10.13 0.35
CA LEU A 73 13.43 9.79 -0.67
C LEU A 73 13.00 10.14 -2.11
N ASP A 74 11.70 10.17 -2.38
CA ASP A 74 11.14 10.36 -3.72
C ASP A 74 10.23 11.60 -3.79
N LYS A 75 10.84 12.72 -4.20
CA LYS A 75 10.16 14.01 -4.34
C LYS A 75 9.27 14.12 -5.57
N GLU A 76 9.42 13.23 -6.54
CA GLU A 76 8.50 13.12 -7.66
C GLU A 76 7.22 12.44 -7.19
N GLN A 77 7.34 11.29 -6.53
CA GLN A 77 6.20 10.58 -5.93
C GLN A 77 5.36 11.48 -5.01
N GLN A 78 6.00 12.35 -4.22
CA GLN A 78 5.29 13.31 -3.36
C GLN A 78 4.44 14.31 -4.16
N ARG A 79 4.95 14.82 -5.28
CA ARG A 79 4.21 15.77 -6.13
C ARG A 79 3.08 15.07 -6.85
N GLU A 80 3.33 13.89 -7.40
CA GLU A 80 2.32 13.12 -8.13
C GLU A 80 1.17 12.64 -7.23
N LEU A 81 1.40 12.40 -5.93
CA LEU A 81 0.31 12.14 -4.98
C LEU A 81 -0.64 13.35 -4.83
N GLU A 82 -0.09 14.56 -4.77
CA GLU A 82 -0.89 15.78 -4.65
C GLU A 82 -1.63 16.08 -5.96
N GLU A 83 -0.99 15.90 -7.11
CA GLU A 83 -1.66 16.05 -8.42
C GLU A 83 -2.74 14.99 -8.63
N GLY A 84 -2.49 13.74 -8.23
CA GLY A 84 -3.49 12.67 -8.25
C GLY A 84 -4.72 13.01 -7.41
N LYS A 85 -4.53 13.60 -6.23
CA LYS A 85 -5.64 14.09 -5.39
C LYS A 85 -6.48 15.15 -6.12
N LYS A 86 -5.83 16.19 -6.68
CA LYS A 86 -6.52 17.24 -7.45
C LYS A 86 -7.23 16.69 -8.67
N GLU A 87 -6.69 15.65 -9.30
CA GLU A 87 -7.32 15.02 -10.46
C GLU A 87 -8.60 14.26 -10.08
N VAL A 88 -8.61 13.56 -8.94
CA VAL A 88 -9.82 12.93 -8.39
C VAL A 88 -10.88 13.99 -8.10
N GLU A 89 -10.54 15.05 -7.35
CA GLU A 89 -11.46 16.13 -7.00
C GLU A 89 -12.13 16.73 -8.25
N ARG A 90 -11.34 17.10 -9.26
CA ARG A 90 -11.86 17.64 -10.54
C ARG A 90 -12.80 16.66 -11.25
N LYS A 91 -12.46 15.37 -11.32
CA LYS A 91 -13.27 14.37 -12.04
C LYS A 91 -14.54 13.99 -11.29
N THR A 92 -14.54 14.01 -9.96
CA THR A 92 -15.74 13.66 -9.18
C THR A 92 -16.69 14.84 -9.00
N GLU A 93 -16.18 16.08 -8.92
CA GLU A 93 -17.01 17.29 -8.90
C GLU A 93 -17.72 17.53 -10.24
N GLN A 94 -17.10 17.16 -11.36
CA GLN A 94 -17.75 17.22 -12.69
C GLN A 94 -18.85 16.17 -12.90
N ASN A 95 -18.93 15.16 -12.02
CA ASN A 95 -19.88 14.06 -12.08
C ASN A 95 -20.91 14.08 -10.93
N SER A 96 -20.92 15.13 -10.11
CA SER A 96 -21.84 15.35 -8.98
C SER A 96 -22.84 16.45 -9.30
#